data_AF-A0A2E7HN41-F1
#
_entry.id   AF-A0A2E7HN41-F1
#
_cell.length_a   1.000
_cell.length_b   1.000
_cell.length_c   1.000
_cell.angle_alpha   90.00
_cell.angle_beta   90.00
_cell.angle_gamma   90.00
#
_symmetry.space_group_name_H-M   'P 1'
#
loop_
_entity.id
_entity.type
_entity.pdbx_description
1 polymer ?
#
loop_
_entity_poly.entity_id
_entity_poly.type
_entity_poly.pdbx_seq_one_letter_code
_entity_poly.pdbx_strand_id
1 'polypeptide(L)'
;MINRDDLYDYLTAQWEKSLPSSGLEDLPEDGLLAPIGSQEVWAAGVTYYSSRLARMEESLDAGGGDFYSRVYQAERPEIFMKATPARVVGPNSPFRIRKDSEWDVPEPELTLFATSSGKIVAYTIGNDVSSRSIEGENPLYLPQAKTFDECACLGPCLFVPNQSLNVDTGVGLRIVRDEKEVFSDSTSLSQMKRSPEELIGFLFRETSFESGVFLMTGTGIVPGTDFTLQSGDLVSISIDSIGVLTNSVR
;
A
#
# COMPACT_ATOMS: atom_id res chain seq x y z
N MET A 1 -9.55 -18.06 -7.40
CA MET A 1 -10.88 -17.60 -6.94
C MET A 1 -11.08 -16.12 -7.23
N ILE A 2 -10.21 -15.23 -6.73
CA ILE A 2 -10.35 -13.78 -6.90
C ILE A 2 -9.93 -13.24 -8.28
N ASN A 3 -9.06 -13.96 -9.01
CA ASN A 3 -8.63 -13.58 -10.37
C ASN A 3 -9.75 -13.85 -11.40
N ARG A 4 -10.76 -12.98 -11.45
CA ARG A 4 -11.89 -13.02 -12.38
C ARG A 4 -12.53 -11.64 -12.53
N ASP A 5 -12.95 -11.30 -13.74
CA ASP A 5 -13.43 -9.95 -14.06
C ASP A 5 -14.84 -9.66 -13.55
N ASP A 6 -15.62 -10.70 -13.27
CA ASP A 6 -16.98 -10.68 -12.74
C ASP A 6 -17.01 -10.98 -11.23
N LEU A 7 -15.95 -10.62 -10.49
CA LEU A 7 -15.77 -11.01 -9.09
C LEU A 7 -16.95 -10.60 -8.20
N TYR A 8 -17.46 -9.36 -8.35
CA TYR A 8 -18.60 -8.87 -7.58
C TYR A 8 -19.86 -9.73 -7.80
N ASP A 9 -20.24 -9.95 -9.06
CA ASP A 9 -21.43 -10.72 -9.41
C ASP A 9 -21.31 -12.17 -8.94
N TYR A 10 -20.12 -12.75 -9.10
CA TYR A 10 -19.84 -14.10 -8.63
C TYR A 10 -19.98 -14.22 -7.11
N LEU A 11 -19.36 -13.32 -6.34
CA LEU A 11 -19.44 -13.35 -4.88
C LEU A 11 -20.86 -13.11 -4.39
N THR A 12 -21.61 -12.22 -5.03
CA THR A 12 -23.03 -12.00 -4.74
C THR A 12 -23.85 -13.26 -4.95
N ALA A 13 -23.66 -13.94 -6.09
CA ALA A 13 -24.35 -15.19 -6.39
C ALA A 13 -23.93 -16.36 -5.46
N GLN A 14 -22.69 -16.37 -4.96
CA GLN A 14 -22.26 -17.33 -3.93
C GLN A 14 -22.89 -17.00 -2.58
N TRP A 15 -22.91 -15.73 -2.19
CA TRP A 15 -23.49 -15.25 -0.95
C TRP A 15 -24.97 -15.61 -0.82
N GLU A 16 -25.77 -15.35 -1.85
CA GLU A 16 -27.20 -15.69 -1.88
C GLU A 16 -27.49 -17.18 -1.70
N LYS A 17 -26.55 -18.05 -2.06
CA LYS A 17 -26.65 -19.51 -1.95
C LYS A 17 -26.02 -20.06 -0.67
N SER A 18 -25.31 -19.22 0.08
CA SER A 18 -24.57 -19.63 1.27
C SER A 18 -25.49 -19.70 2.49
N LEU A 19 -25.21 -20.64 3.37
CA LEU A 19 -25.83 -20.70 4.69
C LEU A 19 -24.97 -19.95 5.70
N PRO A 20 -25.56 -19.30 6.71
CA PRO A 20 -24.80 -18.71 7.80
C PRO A 20 -23.88 -19.75 8.45
N SER A 21 -22.59 -19.43 8.58
CA SER A 21 -21.65 -20.26 9.33
C SER A 21 -21.77 -19.94 10.81
N SER A 22 -21.96 -20.96 11.64
CA SER A 22 -22.01 -20.82 13.11
C SER A 22 -20.63 -20.67 13.75
N GLY A 23 -19.53 -20.78 13.00
CA GLY A 23 -18.16 -20.75 13.52
C GLY A 23 -17.41 -19.42 13.33
N LEU A 24 -18.09 -18.35 12.87
CA LEU A 24 -17.47 -17.03 12.74
C LEU A 24 -17.18 -16.37 14.10
N GLU A 25 -17.97 -16.69 15.13
CA GLU A 25 -17.77 -16.21 16.51
C GLU A 25 -16.51 -16.80 17.17
N ASP A 26 -16.03 -17.94 16.66
CA ASP A 26 -14.84 -18.64 17.19
C ASP A 26 -13.55 -18.26 16.44
N LEU A 27 -13.62 -17.42 15.39
CA LEU A 27 -12.42 -16.95 14.70
C LEU A 27 -11.70 -15.93 15.59
N PRO A 28 -10.41 -16.16 15.92
CA PRO A 28 -9.66 -15.18 16.69
C PRO A 28 -9.58 -13.86 15.92
N GLU A 29 -9.87 -12.73 16.59
CA GLU A 29 -9.68 -11.38 16.03
C GLU A 29 -8.23 -11.17 15.53
N ASP A 30 -7.29 -11.89 16.14
CA ASP A 30 -5.85 -11.85 15.83
C ASP A 30 -5.45 -12.79 14.67
N GLY A 31 -6.40 -13.49 14.06
CA GLY A 31 -6.16 -14.52 13.04
C GLY A 31 -6.36 -14.10 11.60
N LEU A 32 -6.68 -12.82 11.34
CA LEU A 32 -6.86 -12.32 9.97
C LEU A 32 -5.54 -12.35 9.21
N LEU A 33 -5.52 -13.08 8.09
CA LEU A 33 -4.39 -13.14 7.18
C LEU A 33 -4.43 -11.98 6.20
N ALA A 34 -3.27 -11.62 5.64
CA ALA A 34 -3.20 -10.72 4.50
C ALA A 34 -4.04 -11.30 3.34
N PRO A 35 -4.78 -10.47 2.58
CA PRO A 35 -5.61 -10.91 1.46
C PRO A 35 -4.78 -11.27 0.21
N ILE A 36 -3.64 -11.95 0.36
CA ILE A 36 -2.71 -12.32 -0.71
C ILE A 36 -2.43 -13.83 -0.71
N GLY A 37 -2.39 -14.43 -1.90
CA GLY A 37 -2.03 -15.83 -2.08
C GLY A 37 -0.66 -15.97 -2.75
N SER A 38 -0.67 -16.12 -4.07
CA SER A 38 0.53 -16.27 -4.90
C SER A 38 0.89 -15.01 -5.68
N GLN A 39 0.15 -13.92 -5.50
CA GLN A 39 0.31 -12.70 -6.29
C GLN A 39 1.55 -11.92 -5.89
N GLU A 40 2.05 -11.12 -6.84
CA GLU A 40 3.06 -10.12 -6.56
C GLU A 40 2.39 -8.82 -6.05
N VAL A 41 3.15 -8.07 -5.26
CA VAL A 41 2.82 -6.69 -4.88
C VAL A 41 3.79 -5.75 -5.59
N TRP A 42 3.22 -4.84 -6.37
CA TRP A 42 3.90 -3.73 -7.02
C TRP A 42 3.44 -2.43 -6.38
N ALA A 43 4.20 -1.37 -6.59
CA ALA A 43 3.88 -0.05 -6.07
C ALA A 43 4.20 1.04 -7.10
N ALA A 44 3.48 2.15 -7.01
CA ALA A 44 3.69 3.35 -7.80
C ALA A 44 4.10 4.50 -6.88
N GLY A 45 5.19 5.19 -7.22
CA GLY A 45 5.62 6.35 -6.46
C GLY A 45 5.30 7.67 -7.16
N VAL A 46 5.38 8.76 -6.39
CA VAL A 46 5.24 10.14 -6.90
C VAL A 46 3.89 10.37 -7.60
N THR A 47 2.82 9.80 -7.05
CA THR A 47 1.45 9.94 -7.55
C THR A 47 0.69 11.09 -6.89
N TYR A 48 1.16 11.57 -5.74
CA TYR A 48 0.66 12.75 -5.02
C TYR A 48 1.66 13.91 -5.04
N TYR A 49 1.16 15.14 -4.96
CA TYR A 49 2.02 16.33 -4.90
C TYR A 49 2.87 16.37 -3.60
N SER A 50 2.30 15.97 -2.47
CA SER A 50 3.00 15.89 -1.17
C SER A 50 4.16 14.89 -1.20
N SER A 51 3.93 13.69 -1.75
CA SER A 51 4.98 12.67 -1.95
C SER A 51 6.13 13.20 -2.81
N ARG A 52 5.84 13.96 -3.88
CA ARG A 52 6.87 14.63 -4.68
C ARG A 52 7.72 15.58 -3.84
N LEU A 53 7.10 16.43 -3.01
CA LEU A 53 7.82 17.42 -2.22
C LEU A 53 8.76 16.76 -1.20
N ALA A 54 8.27 15.73 -0.48
CA ALA A 54 9.08 15.02 0.50
C ALA A 54 10.33 14.38 -0.14
N ARG A 55 10.16 13.73 -1.30
CA ARG A 55 11.28 13.12 -2.03
C ARG A 55 12.28 14.13 -2.58
N MET A 56 11.80 15.32 -2.94
CA MET A 56 12.71 16.41 -3.33
C MET A 56 13.56 16.86 -2.15
N GLU A 57 12.98 16.94 -0.95
CA GLU A 57 13.66 17.33 0.29
C GLU A 57 14.69 16.27 0.73
N GLU A 58 14.32 15.00 0.69
CA GLU A 58 15.18 13.84 0.98
C GLU A 58 16.46 13.81 0.14
N SER A 59 16.34 14.18 -1.12
CA SER A 59 17.39 13.99 -2.11
C SER A 59 18.15 15.28 -2.45
N LEU A 60 18.01 16.33 -1.64
CA LEU A 60 18.63 17.64 -1.87
C LEU A 60 20.15 17.54 -2.00
N ASP A 61 20.80 16.80 -1.11
CA ASP A 61 22.26 16.70 -1.06
C ASP A 61 22.83 15.69 -2.07
N ALA A 62 22.03 14.70 -2.47
CA ALA A 62 22.43 13.64 -3.41
C ALA A 62 22.18 13.99 -4.89
N GLY A 63 21.56 15.14 -5.18
CA GLY A 63 21.15 15.53 -6.53
C GLY A 63 19.93 14.74 -7.06
N GLY A 64 19.29 13.93 -6.21
CA GLY A 64 18.17 13.06 -6.60
C GLY A 64 16.83 13.79 -6.77
N GLY A 65 16.68 15.00 -6.21
CA GLY A 65 15.44 15.78 -6.28
C GLY A 65 14.99 16.13 -7.71
N ASP A 66 15.91 16.19 -8.68
CA ASP A 66 15.59 16.41 -10.10
C ASP A 66 14.84 15.20 -10.70
N PHE A 67 15.17 13.97 -10.30
CA PHE A 67 14.55 12.77 -10.89
C PHE A 67 13.07 12.65 -10.51
N TYR A 68 12.72 12.84 -9.24
CA TYR A 68 11.32 12.75 -8.80
C TYR A 68 10.46 13.88 -9.38
N SER A 69 11.04 15.08 -9.53
CA SER A 69 10.40 16.19 -10.23
C SER A 69 10.09 15.85 -11.70
N ARG A 70 11.05 15.25 -12.40
CA ARG A 70 10.89 14.80 -13.79
C ARG A 70 9.85 13.70 -13.92
N VAL A 71 9.86 12.70 -13.03
CA VAL A 71 8.86 11.63 -13.01
C VAL A 71 7.46 12.18 -12.79
N TYR A 72 7.28 13.14 -11.88
CA TYR A 72 5.96 13.74 -11.65
C TYR A 72 5.37 14.39 -12.92
N GLN A 73 6.21 14.94 -13.80
CA GLN A 73 5.76 15.57 -15.06
C GLN A 73 5.78 14.63 -16.27
N ALA A 74 6.44 13.48 -16.16
CA ALA A 74 6.56 12.52 -17.25
C ALA A 74 5.27 11.74 -17.49
N GLU A 75 5.08 11.31 -18.74
CA GLU A 75 4.03 10.37 -19.14
C GLU A 75 4.20 9.02 -18.45
N ARG A 76 5.44 8.54 -18.30
CA ARG A 76 5.73 7.26 -17.64
C ARG A 76 5.79 7.45 -16.12
N PRO A 77 4.92 6.78 -15.33
CA PRO A 77 5.00 6.77 -13.87
C PRO A 77 6.18 5.93 -13.39
N GLU A 78 6.57 6.16 -12.14
CA GLU A 78 7.40 5.23 -11.37
C GLU A 78 6.55 4.00 -11.02
N ILE A 79 7.06 2.81 -11.34
CA ILE A 79 6.48 1.52 -10.99
C ILE A 79 7.64 0.63 -10.55
N PHE A 80 7.50 0.00 -9.39
CA PHE A 80 8.52 -0.91 -8.85
C PHE A 80 7.89 -2.12 -8.16
N MET A 81 8.64 -3.22 -8.11
CA MET A 81 8.24 -4.42 -7.40
C MET A 81 8.49 -4.22 -5.90
N LYS A 82 7.43 -4.36 -5.09
CA LYS A 82 7.48 -4.15 -3.64
C LYS A 82 7.73 -5.46 -2.89
N ALA A 83 6.90 -6.47 -3.12
CA ALA A 83 6.94 -7.68 -2.31
C ALA A 83 6.41 -8.92 -3.03
N THR A 84 7.01 -10.06 -2.70
CA THR A 84 6.40 -11.38 -2.88
C THR A 84 5.49 -11.67 -1.67
N PRO A 85 4.56 -12.65 -1.74
CA PRO A 85 3.70 -12.99 -0.61
C PRO A 85 4.46 -13.26 0.70
N ALA A 86 5.64 -13.88 0.62
CA ALA A 86 6.48 -14.17 1.79
C ALA A 86 6.99 -12.94 2.55
N ARG A 87 6.85 -11.72 2.00
CA ARG A 87 7.27 -10.46 2.63
C ARG A 87 6.09 -9.59 3.05
N VAL A 88 4.85 -10.07 2.86
CA VAL A 88 3.62 -9.36 3.20
C VAL A 88 3.09 -9.88 4.54
N VAL A 89 2.73 -8.96 5.43
CA VAL A 89 2.07 -9.29 6.70
C VAL A 89 0.60 -8.85 6.70
N GLY A 90 -0.23 -9.60 7.41
CA GLY A 90 -1.65 -9.31 7.59
C GLY A 90 -1.90 -8.36 8.77
N PRO A 91 -3.16 -8.04 9.06
CA PRO A 91 -3.55 -7.26 10.23
C PRO A 91 -2.97 -7.83 11.53
N ASN A 92 -2.68 -6.95 12.48
CA ASN A 92 -2.20 -7.24 13.83
C ASN A 92 -0.85 -7.97 13.92
N SER A 93 -0.27 -8.37 12.78
CA SER A 93 1.06 -8.96 12.71
C SER A 93 2.12 -7.85 12.65
N PRO A 94 3.30 -8.03 13.27
CA PRO A 94 4.36 -7.03 13.22
C PRO A 94 4.97 -6.95 11.81
N PHE A 95 5.29 -5.74 11.36
CA PHE A 95 6.13 -5.49 10.18
C PHE A 95 7.52 -4.99 10.61
N ARG A 96 8.51 -5.02 9.71
CA ARG A 96 9.89 -4.66 10.06
C ARG A 96 10.28 -3.28 9.57
N ILE A 97 11.23 -2.69 10.30
CA ILE A 97 12.10 -1.63 9.78
C ILE A 97 13.54 -2.15 9.69
N ARG A 98 14.37 -1.49 8.89
CA ARG A 98 15.74 -1.92 8.65
C ARG A 98 16.67 -1.44 9.76
N LYS A 99 17.61 -2.30 10.17
CA LYS A 99 18.62 -1.94 11.20
C LYS A 99 19.69 -0.99 10.69
N ASP A 100 19.91 -1.00 9.38
CA ASP A 100 20.85 -0.14 8.65
C ASP A 100 20.15 1.07 8.02
N SER A 101 18.95 1.40 8.49
CA SER A 101 18.25 2.63 8.15
C SER A 101 18.05 3.47 9.41
N GLU A 102 18.29 4.77 9.30
CA GLU A 102 18.08 5.74 10.39
C GLU A 102 16.75 6.47 10.25
N TRP A 103 16.08 6.33 9.10
CA TRP A 103 14.84 7.00 8.78
C TRP A 103 13.87 6.07 8.05
N ASP A 104 12.83 5.63 8.75
CA ASP A 104 11.82 4.70 8.25
C ASP A 104 10.43 5.26 8.46
N VAL A 105 9.58 5.16 7.44
CA VAL A 105 8.21 5.67 7.47
C VAL A 105 7.21 4.65 6.94
N PRO A 106 5.97 4.66 7.44
CA PRO A 106 4.87 3.97 6.78
C PRO A 106 4.36 4.82 5.62
N GLU A 107 3.89 4.17 4.57
CA GLU A 107 3.26 4.85 3.43
C GLU A 107 1.84 4.28 3.28
N PRO A 108 0.81 5.01 3.73
CA PRO A 108 -0.59 4.57 3.67
C PRO A 108 -1.14 4.68 2.25
N GLU A 109 -1.52 3.54 1.65
CA GLU A 109 -1.90 3.51 0.24
C GLU A 109 -3.20 2.74 0.00
N LEU A 110 -4.04 3.28 -0.90
CA LEU A 110 -5.03 2.46 -1.58
C LEU A 110 -4.29 1.43 -2.41
N THR A 111 -4.57 0.15 -2.18
CA THR A 111 -3.98 -0.94 -2.94
C THR A 111 -5.05 -1.60 -3.80
N LEU A 112 -4.79 -1.65 -5.09
CA LEU A 112 -5.65 -2.27 -6.09
C LEU A 112 -5.39 -3.76 -6.14
N PHE A 113 -6.42 -4.55 -6.40
CA PHE A 113 -6.26 -5.89 -6.97
C PHE A 113 -6.77 -5.89 -8.41
N ALA A 114 -5.87 -6.17 -9.35
CA ALA A 114 -6.18 -6.33 -10.76
C ALA A 114 -6.08 -7.80 -11.17
N THR A 115 -7.03 -8.24 -11.99
CA THR A 115 -7.04 -9.59 -12.56
C THR A 115 -5.95 -9.73 -13.63
N SER A 116 -5.74 -10.94 -14.12
CA SER A 116 -4.80 -11.21 -15.22
C SER A 116 -5.16 -10.51 -16.54
N SER A 117 -6.39 -9.98 -16.68
CA SER A 117 -6.78 -9.14 -17.82
C SER A 117 -6.41 -7.66 -17.63
N GLY A 118 -5.94 -7.27 -16.44
CA GLY A 118 -5.71 -5.88 -16.06
C GLY A 118 -6.97 -5.17 -15.54
N LYS A 119 -8.09 -5.87 -15.33
CA LYS A 119 -9.29 -5.27 -14.75
C LYS A 119 -9.13 -5.13 -13.23
N ILE A 120 -9.29 -3.91 -12.71
CA ILE A 120 -9.38 -3.67 -11.26
C ILE A 120 -10.73 -4.19 -10.78
N VAL A 121 -10.72 -5.12 -9.82
CA VAL A 121 -11.95 -5.75 -9.31
C VAL A 121 -12.09 -5.65 -7.80
N ALA A 122 -11.05 -5.23 -7.09
CA ALA A 122 -11.10 -5.07 -5.65
C ALA A 122 -10.04 -4.10 -5.13
N TYR A 123 -10.19 -3.72 -3.86
CA TYR A 123 -9.33 -2.79 -3.15
C TYR A 123 -8.98 -3.34 -1.76
N THR A 124 -7.82 -2.98 -1.24
CA THR A 124 -7.40 -3.23 0.14
C THR A 124 -6.57 -2.03 0.61
N ILE A 125 -6.30 -1.95 1.91
CA ILE A 125 -5.32 -1.01 2.46
C ILE A 125 -3.94 -1.64 2.35
N GLY A 126 -2.95 -0.83 1.96
CA GLY A 126 -1.54 -1.20 1.93
C GLY A 126 -0.68 -0.27 2.78
N ASN A 127 0.37 -0.84 3.36
CA ASN A 127 1.49 -0.09 3.94
C ASN A 127 2.76 -0.38 3.15
N ASP A 128 3.26 0.58 2.39
CA ASP A 128 4.56 0.50 1.71
C ASP A 128 5.69 1.01 2.63
N VAL A 129 6.16 0.16 3.54
CA VAL A 129 7.19 0.53 4.52
C VAL A 129 8.50 0.89 3.81
N SER A 130 9.06 2.05 4.14
CA SER A 130 10.14 2.67 3.36
C SER A 130 11.29 3.13 4.23
N SER A 131 12.49 2.62 3.94
CA SER A 131 13.75 3.07 4.55
C SER A 131 14.33 4.24 3.78
N ARG A 132 13.87 5.45 4.10
CA ARG A 132 14.17 6.68 3.35
C ARG A 132 15.61 7.15 3.46
N SER A 133 16.30 6.81 4.54
CA SER A 133 17.75 7.05 4.65
C SER A 133 18.52 6.37 3.50
N ILE A 134 18.12 5.14 3.12
CA ILE A 134 18.73 4.37 2.03
C ILE A 134 18.27 4.89 0.66
N GLU A 135 16.97 5.20 0.50
CA GLU A 135 16.42 5.74 -0.75
C GLU A 135 17.04 7.10 -1.10
N GLY A 136 17.13 8.00 -0.11
CA GLY A 136 17.66 9.35 -0.27
C GLY A 136 19.17 9.40 -0.53
N GLU A 137 19.93 8.40 -0.08
CA GLU A 137 21.37 8.31 -0.37
C GLU A 137 21.62 8.09 -1.87
N ASN A 138 20.88 7.18 -2.50
CA ASN A 138 21.00 6.90 -3.92
C ASN A 138 19.72 6.27 -4.47
N PRO A 139 19.14 6.80 -5.56
CA PRO A 139 17.93 6.23 -6.16
C PRO A 139 18.11 4.78 -6.64
N LEU A 140 19.34 4.34 -6.92
CA LEU A 140 19.63 2.95 -7.26
C LEU A 140 19.49 1.98 -6.08
N TYR A 141 19.37 2.49 -4.84
CA TYR A 141 19.15 1.70 -3.64
C TYR A 141 17.67 1.50 -3.32
N LEU A 142 16.75 2.07 -4.12
CA LEU A 142 15.30 1.89 -3.95
C LEU A 142 14.87 0.43 -3.72
N PRO A 143 15.40 -0.59 -4.44
CA PRO A 143 15.05 -1.99 -4.17
C PRO A 143 15.40 -2.45 -2.75
N GLN A 144 16.50 -1.95 -2.18
CA GLN A 144 16.93 -2.27 -0.81
C GLN A 144 16.08 -1.54 0.23
N ALA A 145 15.69 -0.31 -0.07
CA ALA A 145 14.85 0.54 0.77
C ALA A 145 13.38 0.10 0.82
N LYS A 146 12.89 -0.58 -0.22
CA LYS A 146 11.50 -1.00 -0.37
C LYS A 146 11.29 -2.50 -0.18
N THR A 147 12.27 -3.35 -0.50
CA THR A 147 12.07 -4.81 -0.54
C THR A 147 12.97 -5.53 0.47
N PHE A 148 12.39 -5.86 1.61
CA PHE A 148 13.03 -6.63 2.69
C PHE A 148 11.97 -7.48 3.41
N ASP A 149 12.37 -8.31 4.37
CA ASP A 149 11.42 -9.17 5.10
C ASP A 149 10.35 -8.33 5.80
N GLU A 150 9.08 -8.72 5.66
CA GLU A 150 7.96 -8.07 6.35
C GLU A 150 7.88 -6.55 6.04
N CYS A 151 8.21 -6.14 4.81
CA CYS A 151 8.25 -4.74 4.38
C CYS A 151 6.91 -4.19 3.86
N ALA A 152 5.89 -5.04 3.74
CA ALA A 152 4.59 -4.68 3.21
C ALA A 152 3.47 -5.21 4.11
N CYS A 153 2.44 -4.42 4.33
CA CYS A 153 1.22 -4.87 5.01
C CYS A 153 0.05 -4.78 4.04
N LEU A 154 -0.87 -5.76 4.06
CA LEU A 154 -2.13 -5.71 3.32
C LEU A 154 -3.30 -6.14 4.21
N GLY A 155 -4.41 -5.40 4.13
CA GLY A 155 -5.66 -5.76 4.80
C GLY A 155 -6.59 -4.57 5.02
N PRO A 156 -7.53 -4.63 5.99
CA PRO A 156 -7.89 -5.83 6.76
C PRO A 156 -8.65 -6.88 5.94
N CYS A 157 -9.14 -6.50 4.77
CA CYS A 157 -9.93 -7.34 3.90
C CYS A 157 -9.70 -6.97 2.43
N LEU A 158 -10.22 -7.79 1.52
CA LEU A 158 -10.34 -7.44 0.12
C LEU A 158 -11.75 -6.89 -0.14
N PHE A 159 -11.88 -5.58 -0.28
CA PHE A 159 -13.13 -4.91 -0.57
C PHE A 159 -13.49 -5.05 -2.06
N VAL A 160 -14.63 -5.65 -2.35
CA VAL A 160 -15.10 -5.92 -3.72
C VAL A 160 -16.37 -5.11 -3.98
N PRO A 161 -16.29 -3.88 -4.52
CA PRO A 161 -17.46 -3.09 -4.84
C PRO A 161 -18.00 -3.40 -6.24
N ASN A 162 -19.25 -2.97 -6.51
CA ASN A 162 -19.85 -3.02 -7.85
C ASN A 162 -19.40 -1.87 -8.77
N GLN A 163 -18.82 -0.82 -8.19
CA GLN A 163 -18.37 0.39 -8.87
C GLN A 163 -17.03 0.83 -8.26
N SER A 164 -16.24 1.58 -9.01
CA SER A 164 -14.99 2.16 -8.51
C SER A 164 -15.23 3.06 -7.30
N LEU A 165 -14.23 3.17 -6.43
CA LEU A 165 -14.26 4.08 -5.29
C LEU A 165 -14.42 5.54 -5.74
N ASN A 166 -15.08 6.34 -4.90
CA ASN A 166 -15.19 7.77 -5.13
C ASN A 166 -13.82 8.44 -4.93
N VAL A 167 -13.50 9.43 -5.76
CA VAL A 167 -12.28 10.24 -5.59
C VAL A 167 -12.25 10.96 -4.23
N ASP A 168 -13.39 11.24 -3.62
CA ASP A 168 -13.46 11.86 -2.29
C ASP A 168 -13.25 10.86 -1.13
N THR A 169 -13.02 9.57 -1.42
CA THR A 169 -12.67 8.56 -0.40
C THR A 169 -11.46 9.03 0.40
N GLY A 170 -11.63 9.10 1.72
CA GLY A 170 -10.59 9.49 2.68
C GLY A 170 -9.58 8.37 2.95
N VAL A 171 -8.34 8.78 3.19
CA VAL A 171 -7.23 7.95 3.65
C VAL A 171 -6.68 8.60 4.92
N GLY A 172 -6.48 7.83 5.97
CA GLY A 172 -5.97 8.30 7.26
C GLY A 172 -4.78 7.48 7.74
N LEU A 173 -3.86 8.14 8.43
CA LEU A 173 -2.72 7.51 9.10
C LEU A 173 -2.66 7.98 10.54
N ARG A 174 -2.52 7.03 11.45
CA ARG A 174 -2.33 7.29 12.88
C ARG A 174 -1.20 6.42 13.41
N ILE A 175 -0.29 7.01 14.16
CA ILE A 175 0.83 6.29 14.77
C ILE A 175 0.85 6.56 16.28
N VAL A 176 0.90 5.47 17.06
CA VAL A 176 0.98 5.50 18.52
C VAL A 176 2.31 4.92 18.97
N ARG A 177 2.99 5.65 19.87
CA ARG A 177 4.20 5.22 20.57
C ARG A 177 3.98 5.35 22.06
N ASP A 178 4.22 4.28 22.82
CA ASP A 178 4.02 4.27 24.28
C ASP A 178 2.66 4.86 24.71
N GLU A 179 1.59 4.38 24.06
CA GLU A 179 0.19 4.81 24.26
C GLU A 179 -0.12 6.28 23.90
N LYS A 180 0.85 7.01 23.35
CA LYS A 180 0.68 8.40 22.90
C LYS A 180 0.66 8.49 21.39
N GLU A 181 -0.27 9.28 20.86
CA GLU A 181 -0.27 9.63 19.44
C GLU A 181 0.93 10.51 19.12
N VAL A 182 1.81 10.02 18.25
CA VAL A 182 3.02 10.73 17.80
C VAL A 182 2.88 11.28 16.39
N PHE A 183 1.92 10.77 15.62
CA PHE A 183 1.60 11.27 14.29
C PHE A 183 0.13 10.98 13.95
N SER A 184 -0.56 11.94 13.34
CA SER A 184 -1.88 11.75 12.76
C SER A 184 -2.07 12.69 11.58
N ASP A 185 -2.49 12.17 10.44
CA ASP A 185 -2.78 12.97 9.24
C ASP A 185 -3.80 12.24 8.35
N SER A 186 -4.37 12.96 7.39
CA SER A 186 -5.37 12.44 6.45
C SER A 186 -5.28 13.11 5.08
N THR A 187 -5.67 12.38 4.05
CA THR A 187 -5.78 12.86 2.67
C THR A 187 -7.00 12.23 1.99
N SER A 188 -7.20 12.50 0.70
CA SER A 188 -8.24 11.89 -0.13
C SER A 188 -7.66 11.41 -1.45
N LEU A 189 -8.36 10.46 -2.11
CA LEU A 189 -7.97 9.99 -3.45
C LEU A 189 -8.01 11.12 -4.50
N SER A 190 -8.76 12.19 -4.27
CA SER A 190 -8.85 13.35 -5.18
C SER A 190 -7.57 14.17 -5.26
N GLN A 191 -6.62 13.95 -4.34
CA GLN A 191 -5.28 14.53 -4.42
C GLN A 191 -4.31 13.69 -5.29
N MET A 192 -4.71 12.48 -5.70
CA MET A 192 -3.91 11.63 -6.58
C MET A 192 -3.93 12.21 -8.00
N LYS A 193 -2.73 12.45 -8.55
CA LYS A 193 -2.59 12.99 -9.91
C LYS A 193 -2.84 11.96 -10.99
N ARG A 194 -2.44 10.71 -10.75
CA ARG A 194 -2.51 9.61 -11.72
C ARG A 194 -3.67 8.70 -11.40
N SER A 195 -4.43 8.29 -12.40
CA SER A 195 -5.58 7.41 -12.15
C SER A 195 -5.15 5.96 -11.90
N PRO A 196 -5.93 5.17 -11.15
CA PRO A 196 -5.70 3.74 -11.00
C PRO A 196 -5.54 2.99 -12.33
N GLU A 197 -6.35 3.34 -13.33
CA GLU A 197 -6.32 2.74 -14.67
C GLU A 197 -5.04 3.09 -15.44
N GLU A 198 -4.53 4.31 -15.30
CA GLU A 198 -3.24 4.71 -15.87
C GLU A 198 -2.11 3.83 -15.30
N LEU A 199 -2.05 3.71 -13.98
CA LEU A 199 -1.00 2.96 -13.30
C LEU A 199 -1.02 1.47 -13.67
N ILE A 200 -2.20 0.84 -13.65
CA ILE A 200 -2.38 -0.54 -14.12
C ILE A 200 -2.00 -0.67 -15.61
N GLY A 201 -2.41 0.28 -16.43
CA GLY A 201 -2.09 0.32 -17.86
C GLY A 201 -0.59 0.42 -18.15
N PHE A 202 0.22 1.00 -17.25
CA PHE A 202 1.68 0.97 -17.33
C PHE A 202 2.28 -0.32 -16.78
N LEU A 203 1.76 -0.82 -15.65
CA LEU A 203 2.22 -2.05 -15.02
C LEU A 203 2.09 -3.27 -15.96
N PHE A 204 1.00 -3.35 -16.72
CA PHE A 204 0.74 -4.46 -17.65
C PHE A 204 1.47 -4.33 -19.00
N ARG A 205 2.25 -3.27 -19.24
CA ARG A 205 3.04 -3.15 -20.48
C ARG A 205 4.18 -4.15 -20.44
N GLU A 206 4.11 -5.17 -21.29
CA GLU A 206 5.12 -6.23 -21.42
C GLU A 206 5.34 -7.06 -20.14
N THR A 207 4.43 -6.97 -19.16
CA THR A 207 4.49 -7.74 -17.91
C THR A 207 3.13 -8.41 -17.67
N SER A 208 3.13 -9.74 -17.52
CA SER A 208 1.92 -10.55 -17.36
C SER A 208 1.77 -11.04 -15.92
N PHE A 209 0.53 -11.09 -15.42
CA PHE A 209 0.22 -11.51 -14.06
C PHE A 209 -0.84 -12.61 -14.05
N GLU A 210 -0.43 -13.87 -14.25
CA GLU A 210 -1.35 -15.01 -14.40
C GLU A 210 -2.30 -15.21 -13.21
N SER A 211 -1.88 -14.82 -12.01
CA SER A 211 -2.68 -14.94 -10.78
C SER A 211 -3.39 -13.63 -10.38
N GLY A 212 -3.33 -12.60 -11.21
CA GLY A 212 -3.62 -11.22 -10.82
C GLY A 212 -2.46 -10.59 -10.05
N VAL A 213 -2.60 -9.30 -9.70
CA VAL A 213 -1.55 -8.50 -9.08
C VAL A 213 -2.11 -7.48 -8.10
N PHE A 214 -1.36 -7.20 -7.05
CA PHE A 214 -1.61 -6.06 -6.17
C PHE A 214 -0.77 -4.86 -6.59
N LEU A 215 -1.39 -3.68 -6.65
CA LEU A 215 -0.70 -2.42 -6.94
C LEU A 215 -1.01 -1.38 -5.86
N MET A 216 0.00 -1.02 -5.07
CA MET A 216 -0.05 0.12 -4.15
C MET A 216 0.11 1.41 -4.97
N THR A 217 -0.76 2.40 -4.75
CA THR A 217 -0.96 3.53 -5.68
C THR A 217 -0.20 4.81 -5.33
N GLY A 218 0.70 4.74 -4.36
CA GLY A 218 1.44 5.85 -3.78
C GLY A 218 0.69 6.50 -2.62
N THR A 219 1.45 7.11 -1.72
CA THR A 219 0.90 7.82 -0.55
C THR A 219 0.75 9.32 -0.78
N GLY A 220 -0.31 9.91 -0.23
CA GLY A 220 -0.47 11.36 -0.06
C GLY A 220 -0.07 11.87 1.32
N ILE A 221 0.17 10.97 2.27
CA ILE A 221 0.54 11.28 3.65
C ILE A 221 1.99 10.87 3.87
N VAL A 222 2.79 11.82 4.32
CA VAL A 222 4.23 11.61 4.50
C VAL A 222 4.67 12.27 5.80
N PRO A 223 5.06 11.49 6.82
CA PRO A 223 5.70 12.05 8.01
C PRO A 223 6.94 12.88 7.63
N GLY A 224 7.18 13.96 8.37
CA GLY A 224 8.33 14.85 8.14
C GLY A 224 9.67 14.19 8.46
N THR A 225 10.76 14.90 8.15
CA THR A 225 12.15 14.48 8.43
C THR A 225 12.47 14.38 9.93
N ASP A 226 11.63 14.98 10.78
CA ASP A 226 11.70 14.89 12.24
C ASP A 226 11.05 13.61 12.81
N PHE A 227 10.48 12.76 11.95
CA PHE A 227 9.83 11.52 12.32
C PHE A 227 10.53 10.28 11.75
N THR A 228 10.71 9.26 12.59
CA THR A 228 11.07 7.91 12.17
C THR A 228 10.31 6.89 13.02
N LEU A 229 9.92 5.77 12.41
CA LEU A 229 9.32 4.64 13.10
C LEU A 229 10.28 4.04 14.12
N GLN A 230 9.73 3.54 15.22
CA GLN A 230 10.47 2.82 16.25
C GLN A 230 9.82 1.47 16.53
N SER A 231 10.64 0.48 16.90
CA SER A 231 10.13 -0.82 17.34
C SER A 231 9.14 -0.63 18.49
N GLY A 232 7.96 -1.25 18.39
CA GLY A 232 6.85 -1.06 19.32
C GLY A 232 5.82 0.01 18.92
N ASP A 233 6.09 0.83 17.91
CA ASP A 233 5.08 1.73 17.36
C ASP A 233 3.88 0.93 16.83
N LEU A 234 2.68 1.47 16.98
CA LEU A 234 1.44 0.95 16.41
C LEU A 234 0.97 1.86 15.29
N VAL A 235 0.97 1.34 14.06
CA VAL A 235 0.56 2.07 12.85
C VAL A 235 -0.83 1.61 12.46
N SER A 236 -1.77 2.55 12.38
CA SER A 236 -3.13 2.34 11.90
C SER A 236 -3.40 3.16 10.65
N ILE A 237 -3.78 2.48 9.57
CA ILE A 237 -4.13 3.10 8.29
C ILE A 237 -5.61 2.84 8.02
N SER A 238 -6.38 3.89 7.77
CA SER A 238 -7.81 3.80 7.48
C SER A 238 -8.13 4.25 6.06
N ILE A 239 -9.02 3.54 5.38
CA ILE A 239 -9.59 3.98 4.10
C ILE A 239 -11.11 3.81 4.17
N ASP A 240 -11.86 4.85 3.78
CA ASP A 240 -13.33 4.82 3.81
C ASP A 240 -13.87 3.60 3.04
N SER A 241 -14.93 2.99 3.57
CA SER A 241 -15.56 1.75 3.07
C SER A 241 -14.73 0.46 3.15
N ILE A 242 -13.40 0.53 3.36
CA ILE A 242 -12.56 -0.66 3.49
C ILE A 242 -12.38 -1.05 4.96
N GLY A 243 -12.00 -0.09 5.82
CA GLY A 243 -11.79 -0.33 7.25
C GLY A 243 -10.45 0.22 7.74
N VAL A 244 -9.82 -0.50 8.69
CA VAL A 244 -8.54 -0.10 9.30
C VAL A 244 -7.57 -1.28 9.28
N LEU A 245 -6.37 -1.04 8.75
CA LEU A 245 -5.22 -1.94 8.83
C LEU A 245 -4.32 -1.46 9.96
N THR A 246 -4.16 -2.28 10.99
CA THR A 246 -3.29 -1.97 12.14
C THR A 246 -2.17 -2.98 12.25
N ASN A 247 -0.94 -2.52 12.40
CA ASN A 247 0.24 -3.35 12.56
C ASN A 247 1.21 -2.71 13.56
N SER A 248 1.91 -3.53 14.33
CA SER A 248 3.02 -3.08 15.17
C SER A 248 4.34 -3.09 14.39
N VAL A 249 5.29 -2.25 14.80
CA VAL A 249 6.63 -2.18 14.24
C VAL A 249 7.59 -3.08 15.02
N ARG A 250 8.49 -3.77 14.30
CA ARG A 250 9.53 -4.62 14.88
C ARG A 250 10.93 -4.28 14.39
#